data_AF-S9VCH7-F1
#
_entry.id   AF-S9VCH7-F1
#
_cell.length_a   1.000
_cell.length_b   1.000
_cell.length_c   1.000
_cell.angle_alpha   90.00
_cell.angle_beta   90.00
_cell.angle_gamma   90.00
#
_symmetry.space_group_name_H-M   'P 1'
#
loop_
_entity.id
_entity.type
_entity.pdbx_description
1 polymer ?
#
loop_
_entity_poly.entity_id
_entity_poly.type
_entity_poly.pdbx_seq_one_letter_code
_entity_poly.pdbx_strand_id
1 'polypeptide(L)'
;MPACEFKNQVTGEVFIPSSWRRNVTRAHAGMQTEPLATAEIETQTAVSSMQAAEQLDKNVSTGDEKKAPKATLEGLQYTYNDVDYDADKLASFLESTKDEMLSILYKATKSNAFDNYTPSWSQNNTELTSVYTLASPHAVETELHALSVSWSANGTMIAVGYGRMDTSGWCYSNGYVGIWNLIKPDLDVNVPHFTLQTDTYVTRVAFHPTNSLQLAVGTYSGEVIVFPNVTDTVPVEYSTNASGEGHQEPITNLVWLANLHTLNESERYVLCAAGQDGLVTHWTLANKLAKPAAVHTVRNKRRLAVGVEAMCYAKASANLKGSANISSVDNAILIGLESGDVGRGRTGYLDTEMKTEKAVSAVPLELDWLDGHRGPIQSISASPFFRHLFVTCSSDGSAHLYTDMERSPVAILEPSSETKHFLYDAQFSPFRPCVLALVSRSSFLHLYDLQKSQSKPSYSVEAGVGGASVVSLSFNEASPEYLATGDLRGCVRVFRLPTEVMQATEQERAAIRADQHAAKEKGTKSTTIRDILGFTL
;
A
#
# COMPACT_ATOMS: atom_id res chain seq x y z
N MET A 1 25.46 36.83 -71.85
CA MET A 1 25.75 37.35 -73.22
C MET A 1 25.18 38.76 -73.32
N PRO A 2 25.74 39.61 -74.18
CA PRO A 2 26.25 40.94 -73.83
C PRO A 2 25.33 42.13 -74.15
N ALA A 3 25.70 43.27 -73.59
CA ALA A 3 25.81 44.62 -74.17
C ALA A 3 24.59 45.21 -74.92
N CYS A 4 24.00 46.28 -74.38
CA CYS A 4 24.37 47.70 -74.56
C CYS A 4 23.69 48.30 -75.79
N GLU A 5 23.16 49.52 -75.67
CA GLU A 5 23.47 50.55 -76.66
C GLU A 5 23.18 51.98 -76.18
N PHE A 6 24.05 52.88 -76.65
CA PHE A 6 24.30 54.27 -76.27
C PHE A 6 23.59 55.27 -77.23
N LYS A 7 23.60 56.57 -76.87
CA LYS A 7 23.99 57.73 -77.74
C LYS A 7 23.84 59.04 -76.91
N ASN A 8 24.75 60.01 -76.79
CA ASN A 8 25.75 60.74 -77.63
C ASN A 8 25.22 61.98 -78.38
N GLN A 9 25.80 63.17 -78.10
CA GLN A 9 26.30 64.26 -78.99
C GLN A 9 26.43 65.60 -78.18
N VAL A 10 27.54 66.36 -78.00
CA VAL A 10 28.77 66.86 -78.73
C VAL A 10 28.50 68.21 -79.46
N THR A 11 29.27 69.32 -79.30
CA THR A 11 30.55 69.77 -79.95
C THR A 11 30.98 71.16 -79.37
N GLY A 12 32.23 71.67 -79.35
CA GLY A 12 33.56 71.37 -79.96
C GLY A 12 34.64 72.31 -79.34
N GLU A 13 35.90 72.48 -79.76
CA GLU A 13 36.89 71.81 -80.63
C GLU A 13 38.32 72.20 -80.13
N VAL A 14 39.38 71.74 -80.80
CA VAL A 14 40.64 71.19 -80.20
C VAL A 14 41.93 72.00 -80.49
N PHE A 15 42.96 71.97 -79.61
CA PHE A 15 44.38 71.73 -80.00
C PHE A 15 45.36 71.49 -78.82
N ILE A 16 46.38 70.64 -79.06
CA ILE A 16 47.35 70.04 -78.12
C ILE A 16 48.80 70.35 -78.54
N PRO A 17 49.73 70.63 -77.60
CA PRO A 17 51.14 70.29 -77.75
C PRO A 17 51.61 69.21 -76.75
N SER A 18 52.45 68.29 -77.25
CA SER A 18 52.99 67.13 -76.52
C SER A 18 54.41 67.36 -76.00
N SER A 19 54.77 66.76 -74.86
CA SER A 19 56.18 66.44 -74.58
C SER A 19 56.28 65.29 -73.57
N TRP A 20 56.93 64.22 -74.03
CA TRP A 20 57.21 62.98 -73.33
C TRP A 20 57.88 63.14 -71.96
N ARG A 21 57.45 62.27 -71.02
CA ARG A 21 58.09 61.80 -69.78
C ARG A 21 58.90 62.81 -68.95
N ARG A 22 58.32 63.20 -67.81
CA ARG A 22 59.08 63.37 -66.56
C ARG A 22 58.35 62.65 -65.42
N ASN A 23 59.08 61.70 -64.85
CA ASN A 23 58.98 61.09 -63.52
C ASN A 23 57.61 61.02 -62.83
N VAL A 24 57.15 59.79 -62.72
CA VAL A 24 56.08 59.34 -61.84
C VAL A 24 56.42 59.70 -60.39
N THR A 25 55.55 60.45 -59.74
CA THR A 25 55.28 60.34 -58.30
C THR A 25 53.76 60.31 -58.11
N ARG A 26 53.20 59.09 -58.09
CA ARG A 26 51.85 58.82 -57.59
C ARG A 26 51.98 58.06 -56.29
N ALA A 27 51.43 58.61 -55.21
CA ALA A 27 50.82 57.84 -54.12
C ALA A 27 50.05 58.85 -53.25
N HIS A 28 48.76 59.03 -53.52
CA HIS A 28 47.65 58.40 -52.78
C HIS A 28 47.67 58.77 -51.29
N ALA A 29 47.10 59.93 -50.97
CA ALA A 29 46.68 60.21 -49.61
C ALA A 29 45.34 59.48 -49.39
N GLY A 30 45.32 58.53 -48.45
CA GLY A 30 44.10 58.01 -47.87
C GLY A 30 43.90 58.70 -46.52
N MET A 31 42.74 59.30 -46.31
CA MET A 31 42.35 59.83 -45.00
C MET A 31 41.46 58.76 -44.36
N GLN A 32 41.89 58.19 -43.24
CA GLN A 32 41.11 57.23 -42.48
C GLN A 32 40.58 57.94 -41.24
N THR A 33 39.26 57.90 -41.02
CA THR A 33 38.66 58.32 -39.75
C THR A 33 38.87 57.23 -38.70
N GLU A 34 39.14 57.62 -37.45
CA GLU A 34 39.26 56.71 -36.31
C GLU A 34 37.99 55.83 -36.16
N PRO A 35 38.10 54.56 -35.73
CA PRO A 35 36.93 53.71 -35.54
C PRO A 35 36.03 54.25 -34.43
N LEU A 36 34.71 54.23 -34.64
CA LEU A 36 33.75 54.56 -33.60
C LEU A 36 33.62 53.38 -32.62
N ALA A 37 33.90 53.61 -31.34
CA ALA A 37 33.62 52.66 -30.30
C ALA A 37 32.14 52.73 -29.91
N THR A 38 31.40 51.65 -30.16
CA THR A 38 30.05 51.46 -29.64
C THR A 38 30.12 50.60 -28.38
N ALA A 39 29.44 51.03 -27.32
CA ALA A 39 29.21 50.23 -26.13
C ALA A 39 27.72 49.88 -26.04
N GLU A 40 27.40 48.61 -25.90
CA GLU A 40 26.05 48.17 -25.58
C GLU A 40 25.79 48.47 -24.10
N ILE A 41 24.77 49.29 -23.83
CA ILE A 41 24.30 49.57 -22.48
C ILE A 41 22.87 49.06 -22.40
N GLU A 42 22.68 47.98 -21.66
CA GLU A 42 21.36 47.50 -21.30
C GLU A 42 20.95 48.08 -19.94
N THR A 43 19.72 48.56 -19.84
CA THR A 43 19.10 48.97 -18.58
C THR A 43 17.78 48.25 -18.42
N GLN A 44 17.69 47.40 -17.41
CA GLN A 44 16.43 46.76 -17.03
C GLN A 44 15.78 47.56 -15.89
N THR A 45 14.54 48.00 -16.08
CA THR A 45 13.72 48.54 -15.00
C THR A 45 13.32 47.41 -14.05
N ALA A 46 13.60 47.56 -12.75
CA ALA A 46 13.31 46.57 -11.70
C ALA A 46 11.84 46.09 -11.62
N VAL A 47 10.92 46.79 -12.31
CA VAL A 47 9.50 46.45 -12.35
C VAL A 47 9.21 45.28 -13.29
N SER A 48 10.06 45.02 -14.30
CA SER A 48 9.85 43.89 -15.22
C SER A 48 10.62 42.62 -14.85
N SER A 49 11.64 42.71 -13.98
CA SER A 49 12.29 41.52 -13.40
C SER A 49 11.43 40.90 -12.30
N MET A 50 10.65 41.69 -11.55
CA MET A 50 9.73 41.15 -10.53
C MET A 50 8.52 40.40 -11.07
N GLN A 51 8.17 40.53 -12.35
CA GLN A 51 7.03 39.82 -12.94
C GLN A 51 7.43 38.70 -13.91
N ALA A 52 8.66 38.69 -14.44
CA ALA A 52 9.06 37.74 -15.49
C ALA A 52 10.25 36.83 -15.12
N ALA A 53 11.03 37.14 -14.10
CA ALA A 53 12.12 36.28 -13.63
C ALA A 53 11.93 36.06 -12.12
N GLU A 54 11.51 34.85 -11.75
CA GLU A 54 11.06 34.48 -10.40
C GLU A 54 9.62 34.95 -10.07
N GLN A 55 8.64 34.43 -10.82
CA GLN A 55 7.55 33.75 -10.10
C GLN A 55 8.19 32.58 -9.35
N LEU A 56 8.88 32.87 -8.24
CA LEU A 56 9.07 31.88 -7.19
C LEU A 56 7.66 31.55 -6.77
N ASP A 57 7.13 30.44 -7.29
CA ASP A 57 5.92 29.82 -6.76
C ASP A 57 6.16 29.67 -5.26
N LYS A 58 5.61 30.62 -4.51
CA LYS A 58 5.58 30.53 -3.05
C LYS A 58 4.61 29.40 -2.77
N ASN A 59 5.13 28.18 -2.74
CA ASN A 59 4.45 27.03 -2.19
C ASN A 59 4.33 27.26 -0.69
N VAL A 60 3.31 28.04 -0.31
CA VAL A 60 2.89 28.19 1.08
C VAL A 60 2.15 26.92 1.43
N SER A 61 2.89 25.90 1.87
CA SER A 61 2.28 24.81 2.62
C SER A 61 1.98 25.36 4.01
N THR A 62 0.72 25.44 4.40
CA THR A 62 0.36 25.73 5.78
C THR A 62 0.89 24.58 6.61
N GLY A 63 2.02 24.79 7.30
CA GLY A 63 2.48 23.85 8.29
C GLY A 63 1.36 23.71 9.32
N ASP A 64 0.78 22.52 9.44
CA ASP A 64 0.02 22.14 10.61
C ASP A 64 1.03 22.10 11.77
N GLU A 65 1.39 23.28 12.32
CA GLU A 65 1.80 23.36 13.71
C GLU A 65 0.58 22.85 14.49
N LYS A 66 0.49 21.52 14.64
CA LYS A 66 -0.40 20.86 15.58
C LYS A 66 0.07 21.33 16.95
N LYS A 67 -0.39 22.52 17.36
CA LYS A 67 -0.33 22.96 18.75
C LYS A 67 -0.79 21.76 19.55
N ALA A 68 0.04 21.32 20.50
CA ALA A 68 -0.27 20.18 21.33
C ALA A 68 -1.73 20.34 21.79
N PRO A 69 -2.58 19.31 21.58
CA PRO A 69 -3.98 19.45 21.95
C PRO A 69 -4.03 19.86 23.41
N LYS A 70 -4.64 21.03 23.69
CA LYS A 70 -4.70 21.58 25.05
C LYS A 70 -5.36 20.64 26.04
N ALA A 71 -6.09 19.63 25.55
CA ALA A 71 -6.61 18.52 26.33
C ALA A 71 -5.96 17.21 25.86
N THR A 72 -5.18 16.58 26.73
CA THR A 72 -4.68 15.22 26.56
C THR A 72 -5.52 14.26 27.39
N LEU A 73 -5.80 13.07 26.86
CA LEU A 73 -6.53 12.05 27.61
C LEU A 73 -5.52 11.14 28.31
N GLU A 74 -5.32 11.31 29.61
CA GLU A 74 -4.57 10.36 30.42
C GLU A 74 -5.55 9.36 31.06
N GLY A 75 -5.60 8.15 30.50
CA GLY A 75 -6.53 7.12 30.94
C GLY A 75 -7.99 7.44 30.59
N LEU A 76 -8.76 7.96 31.55
CA LEU A 76 -10.17 8.40 31.41
C LEU A 76 -10.36 9.88 31.74
N GLN A 77 -9.29 10.58 32.12
CA GLN A 77 -9.35 11.97 32.54
C GLN A 77 -8.74 12.86 31.46
N TYR A 78 -9.47 13.89 31.07
CA TYR A 78 -8.90 14.95 30.25
C TYR A 78 -8.00 15.82 31.14
N THR A 79 -6.70 15.76 30.91
CA THR A 79 -5.72 16.69 31.44
C THR A 79 -5.64 17.87 30.49
N TYR A 80 -6.11 19.03 30.96
CA TYR A 80 -6.03 20.27 30.20
C TYR A 80 -4.72 20.97 30.53
N ASN A 81 -3.72 20.79 29.66
CA ASN A 81 -2.45 21.49 29.81
C ASN A 81 -2.65 22.96 29.41
N ASP A 82 -2.15 23.87 30.25
CA ASP A 82 -2.11 25.32 29.99
C ASP A 82 -3.46 26.05 29.90
N VAL A 83 -4.49 25.57 30.63
CA VAL A 83 -5.74 26.32 30.80
C VAL A 83 -5.82 26.82 32.24
N ASP A 84 -5.67 28.12 32.43
CA ASP A 84 -5.93 28.79 33.70
C ASP A 84 -7.46 28.94 33.85
N TYR A 85 -8.06 28.20 34.78
CA TYR A 85 -9.50 28.25 35.04
C TYR A 85 -9.82 28.18 36.53
N ASP A 86 -10.93 28.80 36.91
CA ASP A 86 -11.45 28.81 38.27
C ASP A 86 -12.26 27.53 38.53
N ALA A 87 -11.69 26.63 39.34
CA ALA A 87 -12.27 25.32 39.64
C ALA A 87 -13.64 25.43 40.32
N ASP A 88 -13.83 26.42 41.20
CA ASP A 88 -15.07 26.57 41.98
C ASP A 88 -16.23 27.03 41.08
N LYS A 89 -15.95 27.95 40.15
CA LYS A 89 -16.93 28.39 39.15
C LYS A 89 -17.30 27.27 38.17
N LEU A 90 -16.33 26.47 37.74
CA LEU A 90 -16.58 25.34 36.85
C LEU A 90 -17.41 24.25 37.54
N ALA A 91 -17.08 23.91 38.79
CA ALA A 91 -17.84 22.95 39.58
C ALA A 91 -19.29 23.41 39.78
N SER A 92 -19.49 24.69 40.14
CA SER A 92 -20.83 25.28 40.29
C SER A 92 -21.64 25.23 38.98
N PHE A 93 -21.00 25.48 37.84
CA PHE A 93 -21.64 25.39 36.53
C PHE A 93 -22.04 23.94 36.19
N LEU A 94 -21.13 22.98 36.39
CA LEU A 94 -21.38 21.57 36.13
C LEU A 94 -22.48 21.02 37.05
N GLU A 95 -22.50 21.37 38.34
CA GLU A 95 -23.57 20.97 39.26
C GLU A 95 -24.93 21.56 38.85
N SER A 96 -24.96 22.82 38.42
CA SER A 96 -26.21 23.46 37.99
C SER A 96 -26.80 22.86 36.70
N THR A 97 -25.95 22.35 35.80
CA THR A 97 -26.36 21.85 34.47
C THR A 97 -26.44 20.33 34.39
N LYS A 98 -25.79 19.60 35.30
CA LYS A 98 -25.70 18.13 35.30
C LYS A 98 -27.08 17.47 35.32
N ASP A 99 -27.95 17.87 36.24
CA ASP A 99 -29.23 17.18 36.43
C ASP A 99 -30.16 17.39 35.23
N GLU A 100 -30.17 18.60 34.66
CA GLU A 100 -30.93 18.92 33.45
C GLU A 100 -30.40 18.10 32.26
N MET A 101 -29.08 18.13 32.03
CA MET A 101 -28.44 17.40 30.92
C MET A 101 -28.63 15.88 31.04
N LEU A 102 -28.45 15.31 32.23
CA LEU A 102 -28.71 13.89 32.48
C LEU A 102 -30.17 13.54 32.19
N SER A 103 -31.12 14.39 32.59
CA SER A 103 -32.54 14.15 32.32
C SER A 103 -32.86 14.14 30.81
N ILE A 104 -32.23 15.03 30.05
CA ILE A 104 -32.38 15.12 28.59
C ILE A 104 -31.74 13.89 27.94
N LEU A 105 -30.54 13.51 28.36
CA LEU A 105 -29.85 12.31 27.85
C LEU A 105 -30.65 11.04 28.15
N TYR A 106 -31.16 10.86 29.37
CA TYR A 106 -32.00 9.71 29.70
C TYR A 106 -33.28 9.64 28.87
N LYS A 107 -33.92 10.79 28.61
CA LYS A 107 -35.07 10.87 27.71
C LYS A 107 -34.69 10.54 26.27
N ALA A 108 -33.55 11.05 25.79
CA ALA A 108 -33.06 10.81 24.45
C ALA A 108 -32.68 9.34 24.22
N THR A 109 -32.00 8.68 25.18
CA THR A 109 -31.63 7.26 25.07
C THR A 109 -32.85 6.33 25.06
N LYS A 110 -33.95 6.72 25.70
CA LYS A 110 -35.23 5.98 25.67
C LYS A 110 -36.14 6.40 24.51
N SER A 111 -35.73 7.39 23.72
CA SER A 111 -36.54 7.92 22.63
C SER A 111 -36.30 7.09 21.38
N ASN A 112 -37.39 6.60 20.81
CA ASN A 112 -37.40 5.88 19.54
C ASN A 112 -37.61 6.83 18.34
N ALA A 113 -37.40 8.14 18.52
CA ALA A 113 -37.74 9.17 17.54
C ALA A 113 -37.03 9.00 16.18
N PHE A 114 -35.90 8.27 16.13
CA PHE A 114 -35.08 8.09 14.94
C PHE A 114 -34.88 6.63 14.53
N ASP A 115 -35.58 5.67 15.15
CA ASP A 115 -35.39 4.23 14.89
C ASP A 115 -35.65 3.83 13.43
N ASN A 116 -36.49 4.59 12.73
CA ASN A 116 -36.84 4.36 11.32
C ASN A 116 -36.10 5.31 10.35
N TYR A 117 -35.11 6.07 10.83
CA TYR A 117 -34.35 6.97 9.96
C TYR A 117 -33.37 6.16 9.09
N THR A 118 -33.74 5.97 7.84
CA THR A 118 -32.95 5.25 6.83
C THR A 118 -32.52 6.21 5.73
N PRO A 119 -31.42 6.96 5.94
CA PRO A 119 -31.01 7.94 4.94
C PRO A 119 -30.34 7.25 3.74
N SER A 120 -30.94 7.40 2.56
CA SER A 120 -30.39 6.90 1.30
C SER A 120 -29.42 7.91 0.68
N TRP A 121 -28.27 8.13 1.31
CA TRP A 121 -27.23 9.04 0.79
C TRP A 121 -26.54 8.50 -0.48
N SER A 122 -26.68 7.22 -0.79
CA SER A 122 -26.16 6.56 -1.99
C SER A 122 -27.15 5.55 -2.56
N GLN A 123 -26.98 5.19 -3.84
CA GLN A 123 -27.71 4.07 -4.44
C GLN A 123 -27.24 2.77 -3.76
N ASN A 124 -28.18 2.05 -3.15
CA ASN A 124 -27.90 0.74 -2.55
C ASN A 124 -27.56 -0.25 -3.66
N ASN A 125 -26.33 -0.73 -3.69
CA ASN A 125 -25.93 -1.83 -4.57
C ASN A 125 -26.16 -3.15 -3.83
N THR A 126 -27.05 -3.99 -4.32
CA THR A 126 -27.32 -5.32 -3.72
C THR A 126 -26.49 -6.42 -4.34
N GLU A 127 -25.89 -6.18 -5.51
CA GLU A 127 -25.22 -7.21 -6.29
C GLU A 127 -23.70 -7.08 -6.22
N LEU A 128 -23.02 -8.22 -6.17
CA LEU A 128 -21.57 -8.30 -6.32
C LEU A 128 -21.25 -8.31 -7.82
N THR A 129 -20.78 -7.18 -8.35
CA THR A 129 -20.57 -6.99 -9.79
C THR A 129 -19.11 -6.76 -10.13
N SER A 130 -18.63 -7.32 -11.24
CA SER A 130 -17.30 -7.01 -11.77
C SER A 130 -17.36 -5.70 -12.56
N VAL A 131 -16.51 -4.74 -12.20
CA VAL A 131 -16.45 -3.39 -12.81
C VAL A 131 -15.34 -3.33 -13.86
N TYR A 132 -14.15 -3.84 -13.53
CA TYR A 132 -12.99 -3.82 -14.40
C TYR A 132 -12.37 -5.21 -14.48
N THR A 133 -11.82 -5.57 -15.65
CA THR A 133 -11.02 -6.78 -15.86
C THR A 133 -9.68 -6.37 -16.46
N LEU A 134 -8.74 -5.96 -15.62
CA LEU A 134 -7.44 -5.45 -15.99
C LEU A 134 -6.56 -6.58 -16.53
N ALA A 135 -5.83 -6.31 -17.60
CA ALA A 135 -4.82 -7.22 -18.15
C ALA A 135 -3.59 -6.42 -18.60
N SER A 136 -2.41 -7.03 -18.51
CA SER A 136 -1.19 -6.45 -19.06
C SER A 136 -0.81 -7.15 -20.36
N PRO A 137 -0.36 -6.44 -21.41
CA PRO A 137 0.04 -7.07 -22.68
C PRO A 137 1.18 -8.07 -22.45
N HIS A 138 2.15 -7.70 -21.61
CA HIS A 138 3.26 -8.59 -21.23
C HIS A 138 2.76 -9.87 -20.56
N ALA A 139 1.78 -9.77 -19.66
CA ALA A 139 1.23 -10.93 -18.98
C ALA A 139 0.50 -11.88 -19.94
N VAL A 140 -0.22 -11.34 -20.93
CA VAL A 140 -0.92 -12.15 -21.93
C VAL A 140 0.06 -12.79 -22.92
N GLU A 141 1.06 -12.05 -23.40
CA GLU A 141 2.05 -12.53 -24.37
C GLU A 141 2.98 -13.61 -23.79
N THR A 142 3.34 -13.50 -22.51
CA THR A 142 4.26 -14.43 -21.83
C THR A 142 3.56 -15.43 -20.91
N GLU A 143 2.22 -15.50 -20.98
CA GLU A 143 1.38 -16.40 -20.18
C GLU A 143 1.67 -16.34 -18.67
N LEU A 144 1.80 -15.11 -18.13
CA LEU A 144 2.04 -14.90 -16.71
C LEU A 144 0.74 -14.89 -15.91
N HIS A 145 0.86 -15.30 -14.65
CA HIS A 145 -0.22 -15.34 -13.68
C HIS A 145 -0.19 -14.08 -12.80
N ALA A 146 -1.35 -13.58 -12.38
CA ALA A 146 -1.47 -12.45 -11.45
C ALA A 146 -1.37 -12.95 -10.00
N LEU A 147 -0.13 -13.11 -9.51
CA LEU A 147 0.16 -13.78 -8.23
C LEU A 147 -0.11 -12.92 -6.99
N SER A 148 -0.09 -11.59 -7.14
CA SER A 148 -0.28 -10.67 -6.03
C SER A 148 -0.91 -9.38 -6.50
N VAL A 149 -1.83 -8.85 -5.69
CA VAL A 149 -2.55 -7.61 -5.95
C VAL A 149 -2.49 -6.74 -4.69
N SER A 150 -2.13 -5.47 -4.85
CA SER A 150 -2.05 -4.52 -3.74
C SER A 150 -2.62 -3.15 -4.15
N TRP A 151 -3.39 -2.55 -3.25
CA TRP A 151 -3.95 -1.21 -3.41
C TRP A 151 -3.02 -0.16 -2.80
N SER A 152 -2.93 1.01 -3.43
CA SER A 152 -2.22 2.15 -2.86
C SER A 152 -2.90 2.67 -1.59
N ALA A 153 -2.16 3.37 -0.74
CA ALA A 153 -2.67 3.94 0.52
C ALA A 153 -3.94 4.82 0.36
N ASN A 154 -4.08 5.50 -0.77
CA ASN A 154 -5.24 6.33 -1.09
C ASN A 154 -6.36 5.56 -1.82
N GLY A 155 -6.17 4.27 -2.14
CA GLY A 155 -7.12 3.40 -2.82
C GLY A 155 -7.35 3.68 -4.30
N THR A 156 -6.47 4.47 -4.93
CA THR A 156 -6.67 4.96 -6.31
C THR A 156 -5.89 4.16 -7.35
N MET A 157 -4.75 3.60 -6.95
CA MET A 157 -3.90 2.77 -7.79
C MET A 157 -3.92 1.33 -7.31
N ILE A 158 -3.77 0.42 -8.28
CA ILE A 158 -3.67 -1.02 -8.06
C ILE A 158 -2.39 -1.51 -8.73
N ALA A 159 -1.56 -2.21 -7.97
CA ALA A 159 -0.34 -2.86 -8.44
C ALA A 159 -0.56 -4.36 -8.49
N VAL A 160 -0.09 -4.97 -9.56
CA VAL A 160 -0.24 -6.41 -9.82
C VAL A 160 1.15 -6.98 -10.11
N GLY A 161 1.56 -7.96 -9.32
CA GLY A 161 2.78 -8.74 -9.54
C GLY A 161 2.51 -9.92 -10.46
N TYR A 162 3.27 -10.00 -11.54
CA TYR A 162 3.19 -11.07 -12.54
C TYR A 162 4.36 -12.05 -12.43
N GLY A 163 4.00 -13.33 -12.43
CA GLY A 163 4.94 -14.44 -12.37
C GLY A 163 4.28 -15.76 -12.75
N ARG A 164 4.97 -16.89 -12.55
CA ARG A 164 4.42 -18.22 -12.82
C ARG A 164 4.58 -19.14 -11.63
N MET A 165 3.49 -19.81 -11.26
CA MET A 165 3.46 -20.76 -10.12
C MET A 165 4.01 -22.15 -10.49
N ASP A 166 4.07 -22.47 -11.77
CA ASP A 166 4.52 -23.77 -12.28
C ASP A 166 6.03 -23.82 -12.54
N THR A 167 6.73 -22.74 -12.23
CA THR A 167 8.20 -22.66 -12.30
C THR A 167 8.79 -23.58 -11.24
N SER A 168 9.66 -24.50 -11.67
CA SER A 168 10.42 -25.37 -10.77
C SER A 168 11.92 -25.13 -10.96
N GLY A 169 12.66 -24.96 -9.88
CA GLY A 169 14.10 -24.71 -9.93
C GLY A 169 14.41 -23.25 -10.25
N TRP A 170 15.41 -23.00 -11.11
CA TRP A 170 15.89 -21.66 -11.42
C TRP A 170 14.95 -20.90 -12.37
N CYS A 171 14.70 -19.63 -12.07
CA CYS A 171 13.95 -18.73 -12.94
C CYS A 171 14.90 -17.84 -13.74
N TYR A 172 14.87 -17.96 -15.08
CA TYR A 172 15.65 -17.11 -16.01
C TYR A 172 14.78 -16.13 -16.77
N SER A 173 13.50 -16.04 -16.42
CA SER A 173 12.51 -15.21 -17.10
C SER A 173 12.18 -13.99 -16.25
N ASN A 174 12.01 -12.86 -16.93
CA ASN A 174 11.74 -11.59 -16.28
C ASN A 174 10.34 -11.57 -15.67
N GLY A 175 10.22 -10.92 -14.53
CA GLY A 175 8.94 -10.58 -13.92
C GLY A 175 8.48 -9.19 -14.33
N TYR A 176 7.19 -8.94 -14.14
CA TYR A 176 6.60 -7.63 -14.40
C TYR A 176 5.69 -7.22 -13.27
N VAL A 177 5.65 -5.92 -12.99
CA VAL A 177 4.64 -5.30 -12.13
C VAL A 177 3.86 -4.31 -12.97
N GLY A 178 2.56 -4.55 -13.13
CA GLY A 178 1.65 -3.61 -13.77
C GLY A 178 0.98 -2.73 -12.73
N ILE A 179 0.87 -1.43 -13.00
CA ILE A 179 0.19 -0.48 -12.12
C ILE A 179 -0.89 0.26 -12.92
N TRP A 180 -2.14 0.19 -12.44
CA TRP A 180 -3.26 0.92 -13.02
C TRP A 180 -3.74 2.01 -12.05
N ASN A 181 -4.10 3.17 -12.58
CA ASN A 181 -4.77 4.21 -11.83
C ASN A 181 -6.26 4.22 -12.24
N LEU A 182 -7.14 3.86 -11.30
CA LEU A 182 -8.57 3.67 -11.58
C LEU A 182 -9.38 4.97 -11.61
N ILE A 183 -8.79 6.10 -11.19
CA ILE A 183 -9.46 7.40 -11.20
C ILE A 183 -9.34 8.08 -12.56
N LYS A 184 -8.33 7.72 -13.36
CA LYS A 184 -8.12 8.37 -14.65
C LYS A 184 -9.30 8.06 -15.59
N PRO A 185 -9.92 9.08 -16.21
CA PRO A 185 -11.08 8.89 -17.08
C PRO A 185 -10.72 8.11 -18.36
N ASP A 186 -9.47 8.23 -18.83
CA ASP A 186 -8.95 7.54 -20.02
C ASP A 186 -8.28 6.20 -19.68
N LEU A 187 -8.82 5.46 -18.70
CA LEU A 187 -8.28 4.17 -18.28
C LEU A 187 -8.41 3.14 -19.41
N ASP A 188 -7.28 2.74 -19.99
CA ASP A 188 -7.20 1.50 -20.77
C ASP A 188 -7.03 0.32 -19.82
N VAL A 189 -7.98 -0.59 -19.89
CA VAL A 189 -8.04 -1.79 -19.06
C VAL A 189 -6.96 -2.81 -19.48
N ASN A 190 -6.53 -2.78 -20.74
CA ASN A 190 -5.57 -3.74 -21.31
C ASN A 190 -4.11 -3.27 -21.22
N VAL A 191 -3.87 -2.04 -20.77
CA VAL A 191 -2.52 -1.46 -20.70
C VAL A 191 -2.29 -0.83 -19.33
N PRO A 192 -1.32 -1.30 -18.54
CA PRO A 192 -0.95 -0.65 -17.29
C PRO A 192 -0.38 0.76 -17.56
N HIS A 193 -0.64 1.68 -16.62
CA HIS A 193 -0.11 3.04 -16.70
C HIS A 193 1.40 3.09 -16.44
N PHE A 194 1.88 2.25 -15.53
CA PHE A 194 3.30 2.06 -15.25
C PHE A 194 3.59 0.57 -15.25
N THR A 195 4.70 0.19 -15.88
CA THR A 195 5.20 -1.19 -15.87
C THR A 195 6.62 -1.17 -15.32
N LEU A 196 6.86 -1.94 -14.26
CA LEU A 196 8.19 -2.16 -13.71
C LEU A 196 8.64 -3.56 -14.08
N GLN A 197 9.87 -3.70 -14.55
CA GLN A 197 10.45 -4.98 -14.95
C GLN A 197 11.42 -5.46 -13.86
N THR A 198 11.39 -6.74 -13.53
CA THR A 198 12.30 -7.39 -12.59
C THR A 198 13.07 -8.52 -13.28
N ASP A 199 14.24 -8.86 -12.75
CA ASP A 199 15.11 -9.90 -13.33
C ASP A 199 14.52 -11.31 -13.22
N THR A 200 13.72 -11.57 -12.19
CA THR A 200 12.97 -12.83 -12.02
C THR A 200 11.49 -12.56 -11.76
N TYR A 201 10.66 -13.60 -11.83
CA TYR A 201 9.22 -13.50 -11.60
C TYR A 201 8.85 -12.82 -10.28
N VAL A 202 7.80 -12.01 -10.31
CA VAL A 202 7.27 -11.33 -9.13
C VAL A 202 6.29 -12.25 -8.41
N THR A 203 6.51 -12.47 -7.12
CA THR A 203 5.67 -13.33 -6.28
C THR A 203 4.72 -12.52 -5.40
N ARG A 204 5.19 -11.36 -4.89
CA ARG A 204 4.44 -10.48 -3.98
C ARG A 204 4.69 -9.01 -4.27
N VAL A 205 3.65 -8.20 -4.09
CA VAL A 205 3.73 -6.74 -4.13
C VAL A 205 3.02 -6.14 -2.92
N ALA A 206 3.56 -5.07 -2.36
CA ALA A 206 2.97 -4.38 -1.22
C ALA A 206 3.21 -2.87 -1.30
N PHE A 207 2.12 -2.11 -1.46
CA PHE A 207 2.19 -0.65 -1.33
C PHE A 207 2.47 -0.24 0.12
N HIS A 208 3.18 0.88 0.25
CA HIS A 208 3.43 1.49 1.55
C HIS A 208 2.10 2.02 2.14
N PRO A 209 1.85 1.84 3.45
CA PRO A 209 0.54 2.12 4.08
C PRO A 209 0.15 3.61 4.10
N THR A 210 1.12 4.53 4.07
CA THR A 210 0.85 5.99 4.02
C THR A 210 1.24 6.63 2.68
N ASN A 211 2.41 6.31 2.13
CA ASN A 211 2.87 6.82 0.85
C ASN A 211 2.26 6.02 -0.33
N SER A 212 1.35 6.63 -1.09
CA SER A 212 0.68 5.98 -2.22
C SER A 212 1.56 5.67 -3.43
N LEU A 213 2.78 6.23 -3.51
CA LEU A 213 3.69 6.05 -4.65
C LEU A 213 4.81 5.06 -4.39
N GLN A 214 4.97 4.59 -3.16
CA GLN A 214 6.05 3.70 -2.77
C GLN A 214 5.59 2.24 -2.77
N LEU A 215 6.34 1.39 -3.44
CA LEU A 215 5.98 -0.01 -3.67
C LEU A 215 7.16 -0.94 -3.33
N ALA A 216 6.90 -1.96 -2.52
CA ALA A 216 7.80 -3.10 -2.34
C ALA A 216 7.39 -4.26 -3.25
N VAL A 217 8.38 -4.93 -3.82
CA VAL A 217 8.24 -6.04 -4.76
C VAL A 217 9.13 -7.18 -4.29
N GLY A 218 8.57 -8.38 -4.22
CA GLY A 218 9.26 -9.60 -3.86
C GLY A 218 9.34 -10.50 -5.07
N THR A 219 10.52 -11.07 -5.29
CA THR A 219 10.81 -11.89 -6.46
C THR A 219 10.96 -13.37 -6.10
N TYR A 220 10.92 -14.21 -7.13
CA TYR A 220 11.12 -15.65 -7.01
C TYR A 220 12.56 -16.03 -6.60
N SER A 221 13.56 -15.19 -6.89
CA SER A 221 14.95 -15.43 -6.46
C SER A 221 15.24 -15.08 -5.00
N GLY A 222 14.28 -14.55 -4.26
CA GLY A 222 14.48 -14.09 -2.87
C GLY A 222 14.95 -12.63 -2.75
N GLU A 223 14.96 -11.88 -3.85
CA GLU A 223 15.29 -10.46 -3.85
C GLU A 223 14.06 -9.60 -3.53
N VAL A 224 14.22 -8.69 -2.57
CA VAL A 224 13.24 -7.65 -2.26
C VAL A 224 13.70 -6.34 -2.89
N ILE A 225 12.84 -5.75 -3.71
CA ILE A 225 13.08 -4.48 -4.39
C ILE A 225 12.06 -3.47 -3.88
N VAL A 226 12.52 -2.27 -3.49
CA VAL A 226 11.63 -1.15 -3.15
C VAL A 226 11.82 -0.02 -4.13
N PHE A 227 10.70 0.38 -4.73
CA PHE A 227 10.57 1.55 -5.58
C PHE A 227 10.01 2.71 -4.73
N PRO A 228 10.81 3.75 -4.41
CA PRO A 228 10.33 4.89 -3.62
C PRO A 228 9.23 5.68 -4.33
N ASN A 229 9.28 5.74 -5.66
CA ASN A 229 8.27 6.35 -6.49
C ASN A 229 8.07 5.54 -7.78
N VAL A 230 6.87 4.99 -7.94
CA VAL A 230 6.48 4.21 -9.13
C VAL A 230 6.19 5.06 -10.38
N THR A 231 6.10 6.39 -10.23
CA THR A 231 5.77 7.31 -11.33
C THR A 231 7.00 7.91 -12.02
N ASP A 232 8.20 7.67 -11.49
CA ASP A 232 9.44 8.17 -12.07
C ASP A 232 9.70 7.54 -13.43
N THR A 233 10.18 8.33 -14.40
CA THR A 233 10.49 7.85 -15.75
C THR A 233 11.62 6.83 -15.76
N VAL A 234 12.57 6.98 -14.83
CA VAL A 234 13.61 5.99 -14.53
C VAL A 234 13.45 5.67 -13.04
N PRO A 235 12.82 4.54 -12.69
CA PRO A 235 12.54 4.24 -11.31
C PRO A 235 13.84 4.03 -10.55
N VAL A 236 14.03 4.78 -9.45
CA VAL A 236 15.09 4.48 -8.49
C VAL A 236 14.67 3.22 -7.73
N GLU A 237 15.57 2.25 -7.64
CA GLU A 237 15.32 1.01 -6.92
C GLU A 237 16.33 0.81 -5.79
N TYR A 238 15.83 0.31 -4.67
CA TYR A 238 16.64 -0.23 -3.59
C TYR A 238 16.46 -1.74 -3.60
N SER A 239 17.56 -2.49 -3.61
CA SER A 239 17.54 -3.95 -3.72
C SER A 239 18.34 -4.60 -2.60
N THR A 240 17.84 -5.73 -2.10
CA THR A 240 18.54 -6.58 -1.12
C THR A 240 19.65 -7.42 -1.74
N ASN A 241 19.74 -7.55 -3.07
CA ASN A 241 20.74 -8.38 -3.74
C ASN A 241 22.17 -7.92 -3.41
N ALA A 242 22.36 -6.61 -3.22
CA ALA A 242 23.64 -6.03 -2.80
C ALA A 242 24.09 -6.43 -1.38
N SER A 243 23.18 -6.90 -0.52
CA SER A 243 23.47 -7.21 0.89
C SER A 243 24.18 -8.55 1.10
N GLY A 244 23.92 -9.54 0.22
CA GLY A 244 24.36 -10.93 0.41
C GLY A 244 23.70 -11.68 1.59
N GLU A 245 22.86 -11.01 2.40
CA GLU A 245 22.15 -11.56 3.57
C GLU A 245 20.63 -11.63 3.33
N GLY A 246 20.21 -11.62 2.07
CA GLY A 246 18.81 -11.75 1.64
C GLY A 246 18.35 -13.21 1.51
N HIS A 247 17.06 -13.37 1.21
CA HIS A 247 16.47 -14.68 0.95
C HIS A 247 17.11 -15.35 -0.27
N GLN A 248 17.12 -16.68 -0.28
CA GLN A 248 17.66 -17.49 -1.39
C GLN A 248 16.56 -18.29 -2.11
N GLU A 249 15.33 -18.20 -1.63
CA GLU A 249 14.15 -18.87 -2.15
C GLU A 249 13.02 -17.84 -2.36
N PRO A 250 11.94 -18.20 -3.07
CA PRO A 250 10.85 -17.28 -3.40
C PRO A 250 10.29 -16.57 -2.17
N ILE A 251 10.09 -15.26 -2.29
CA ILE A 251 9.43 -14.46 -1.26
C ILE A 251 7.94 -14.78 -1.27
N THR A 252 7.42 -15.25 -0.15
CA THR A 252 6.02 -15.67 0.01
C THR A 252 5.16 -14.58 0.63
N ASN A 253 5.73 -13.70 1.44
CA ASN A 253 5.02 -12.57 2.04
C ASN A 253 5.88 -11.31 2.14
N LEU A 254 5.24 -10.17 1.93
CA LEU A 254 5.79 -8.83 2.14
C LEU A 254 4.79 -7.98 2.92
N VAL A 255 5.23 -7.40 4.04
CA VAL A 255 4.37 -6.59 4.91
C VAL A 255 5.14 -5.37 5.42
N TRP A 256 4.53 -4.20 5.30
CA TRP A 256 5.02 -2.98 5.94
C TRP A 256 4.57 -2.92 7.40
N LEU A 257 5.51 -2.66 8.30
CA LEU A 257 5.29 -2.59 9.74
C LEU A 257 5.66 -1.22 10.28
N ALA A 258 4.79 -0.61 11.07
CA ALA A 258 5.14 0.59 11.82
C ALA A 258 6.06 0.21 12.98
N ASN A 259 7.18 0.90 13.09
CA ASN A 259 8.02 0.95 14.28
C ASN A 259 7.58 2.17 15.12
N LEU A 260 6.85 1.89 16.20
CA LEU A 260 6.33 2.94 17.09
C LEU A 260 7.39 3.56 18.01
N HIS A 261 8.60 2.99 18.06
CA HIS A 261 9.70 3.51 18.87
C HIS A 261 10.45 4.66 18.17
N THR A 262 10.37 4.75 16.84
CA THR A 262 11.08 5.76 16.07
C THR A 262 10.25 7.04 15.93
N LEU A 263 10.84 8.18 16.34
CA LEU A 263 10.21 9.49 16.20
C LEU A 263 10.29 10.04 14.76
N ASN A 264 11.30 9.62 13.99
CA ASN A 264 11.48 10.01 12.59
C ASN A 264 10.37 9.43 11.72
N GLU A 265 9.59 10.28 11.06
CA GLU A 265 8.49 9.84 10.20
C GLU A 265 8.97 9.09 8.95
N SER A 266 10.15 9.44 8.42
CA SER A 266 10.76 8.79 7.26
C SER A 266 11.25 7.36 7.53
N GLU A 267 11.54 7.04 8.79
CA GLU A 267 12.06 5.74 9.24
C GLU A 267 11.03 4.98 10.09
N ARG A 268 9.78 5.46 10.10
CA ARG A 268 8.71 4.86 10.88
C ARG A 268 8.32 3.49 10.37
N TYR A 269 8.57 3.16 9.11
CA TYR A 269 8.15 1.89 8.53
C TYR A 269 9.34 0.99 8.22
N VAL A 270 9.20 -0.26 8.63
CA VAL A 270 10.13 -1.36 8.38
C VAL A 270 9.44 -2.35 7.45
N LEU A 271 10.16 -2.84 6.46
CA LEU A 271 9.66 -3.85 5.53
C LEU A 271 10.00 -5.24 6.06
N CYS A 272 9.00 -6.08 6.28
CA CYS A 272 9.17 -7.46 6.70
C CYS A 272 8.93 -8.39 5.50
N ALA A 273 9.88 -9.30 5.25
CA ALA A 273 9.80 -10.31 4.20
C ALA A 273 9.89 -11.71 4.80
N ALA A 274 9.13 -12.65 4.25
CA ALA A 274 9.32 -14.08 4.50
C ALA A 274 9.50 -14.82 3.17
N GLY A 275 10.26 -15.90 3.22
CA GLY A 275 10.51 -16.76 2.08
C GLY A 275 10.31 -18.24 2.39
N GLN A 276 10.32 -19.03 1.32
CA GLN A 276 10.25 -20.48 1.39
C GLN A 276 11.53 -21.11 2.00
N ASP A 277 12.60 -20.32 2.15
CA ASP A 277 13.82 -20.67 2.88
C ASP A 277 13.63 -20.79 4.41
N GLY A 278 12.45 -20.44 4.91
CA GLY A 278 12.14 -20.48 6.34
C GLY A 278 12.73 -19.31 7.12
N LEU A 279 13.12 -18.23 6.43
CA LEU A 279 13.60 -17.00 7.05
C LEU A 279 12.49 -15.95 7.12
N VAL A 280 12.56 -15.10 8.14
CA VAL A 280 11.80 -13.86 8.26
C VAL A 280 12.79 -12.72 8.45
N THR A 281 12.86 -11.78 7.51
CA THR A 281 13.83 -10.70 7.50
C THR A 281 13.14 -9.34 7.64
N HIS A 282 13.76 -8.43 8.39
CA HIS A 282 13.31 -7.05 8.57
C HIS A 282 14.28 -6.11 7.90
N TRP A 283 13.79 -5.23 7.04
CA TRP A 283 14.60 -4.28 6.28
C TRP A 283 14.19 -2.85 6.56
N THR A 284 15.19 -1.97 6.61
CA THR A 284 14.97 -0.52 6.76
C THR A 284 15.32 0.20 5.47
N LEU A 285 14.59 1.26 5.17
CA LEU A 285 14.88 2.13 4.02
C LEU A 285 16.01 3.12 4.33
N ALA A 286 16.34 3.34 5.61
CA ALA A 286 17.40 4.25 6.04
C ALA A 286 18.77 3.88 5.43
N ASN A 287 19.04 2.58 5.27
CA ASN A 287 20.26 2.06 4.65
C ASN A 287 20.07 1.60 3.19
N LYS A 288 18.94 1.97 2.54
CA LYS A 288 18.60 1.55 1.18
C LYS A 288 18.62 0.02 0.99
N LEU A 289 18.15 -0.74 1.99
CA LEU A 289 18.13 -2.20 2.00
C LEU A 289 19.51 -2.86 1.93
N ALA A 290 20.60 -2.13 2.21
CA ALA A 290 21.95 -2.67 2.12
C ALA A 290 22.23 -3.78 3.14
N LYS A 291 21.54 -3.77 4.30
CA LYS A 291 21.62 -4.80 5.35
C LYS A 291 20.28 -4.99 6.04
N PRO A 292 19.93 -6.21 6.49
CA PRO A 292 18.73 -6.43 7.27
C PRO A 292 18.90 -5.86 8.69
N ALA A 293 17.81 -5.37 9.29
CA ALA A 293 17.75 -4.96 10.70
C ALA A 293 17.65 -6.17 11.65
N ALA A 294 16.95 -7.22 11.23
CA ALA A 294 16.92 -8.50 11.92
C ALA A 294 16.66 -9.63 10.94
N VAL A 295 17.14 -10.82 11.30
CA VAL A 295 16.88 -12.06 10.57
C VAL A 295 16.44 -13.10 11.59
N HIS A 296 15.29 -13.72 11.34
CA HIS A 296 14.74 -14.77 12.16
C HIS A 296 14.62 -16.09 11.39
N THR A 297 14.95 -17.20 12.04
CA THR A 297 14.78 -18.55 11.46
C THR A 297 13.53 -19.21 12.02
N VAL A 298 12.70 -19.75 11.14
CA VAL A 298 11.49 -20.47 11.48
C VAL A 298 11.71 -21.96 11.31
N ARG A 299 11.23 -22.74 12.27
CA ARG A 299 11.24 -24.21 12.21
C ARG A 299 9.88 -24.72 12.64
N ASN A 300 9.46 -25.88 12.15
CA ASN A 300 8.16 -26.44 12.52
C ASN A 300 8.12 -26.99 13.96
N LYS A 301 6.97 -27.55 14.37
CA LYS A 301 6.75 -28.20 15.68
C LYS A 301 7.79 -29.28 16.03
N ARG A 302 8.36 -29.93 15.00
CA ARG A 302 9.37 -30.99 15.10
C ARG A 302 10.80 -30.45 14.98
N ARG A 303 10.98 -29.13 14.96
CA ARG A 303 12.26 -28.42 14.78
C ARG A 303 12.95 -28.73 13.44
N LEU A 304 12.19 -29.07 12.41
CA LEU A 304 12.68 -29.22 11.05
C LEU A 304 12.60 -27.88 10.31
N ALA A 305 13.53 -27.65 9.38
CA ALA A 305 13.46 -26.53 8.46
C ALA A 305 12.29 -26.77 7.48
N VAL A 306 11.39 -25.81 7.41
CA VAL A 306 10.20 -25.82 6.54
C VAL A 306 9.96 -24.39 6.09
N GLY A 307 9.55 -24.20 4.83
CA GLY A 307 9.28 -22.89 4.28
C GLY A 307 8.09 -22.19 4.93
N VAL A 308 8.20 -20.86 5.01
CA VAL A 308 7.10 -19.99 5.42
C VAL A 308 6.29 -19.67 4.17
N GLU A 309 5.02 -20.09 4.14
CA GLU A 309 4.12 -19.86 3.00
C GLU A 309 3.19 -18.67 3.23
N ALA A 310 2.85 -18.40 4.49
CA ALA A 310 1.97 -17.31 4.85
C ALA A 310 2.46 -16.61 6.12
N MET A 311 2.40 -15.29 6.14
CA MET A 311 2.81 -14.48 7.29
C MET A 311 1.94 -13.23 7.41
N CYS A 312 1.53 -12.92 8.63
CA CYS A 312 0.78 -11.71 8.96
C CYS A 312 1.16 -11.24 10.37
N TYR A 313 0.96 -9.96 10.66
CA TYR A 313 1.04 -9.42 12.01
C TYR A 313 -0.36 -9.11 12.50
N ALA A 314 -0.65 -9.49 13.76
CA ALA A 314 -1.87 -9.08 14.42
C ALA A 314 -2.00 -7.55 14.36
N LYS A 315 -3.21 -7.04 14.20
CA LYS A 315 -3.46 -5.59 14.19
C LYS A 315 -3.70 -5.08 15.63
N ALA A 316 -3.34 -3.82 15.88
CA ALA A 316 -3.65 -3.21 17.17
C ALA A 316 -5.17 -2.95 17.24
N SER A 317 -5.82 -3.32 18.35
CA SER A 317 -7.22 -2.95 18.59
C SER A 317 -7.34 -1.42 18.49
N ALA A 318 -8.36 -0.93 17.77
CA ALA A 318 -8.53 0.43 17.23
C ALA A 318 -8.58 1.59 18.26
N ASN A 319 -7.57 1.68 19.13
CA ASN A 319 -7.42 2.68 20.18
C ASN A 319 -6.62 3.92 19.72
N LEU A 320 -6.09 3.92 18.51
CA LEU A 320 -5.23 5.00 18.03
C LEU A 320 -5.88 5.75 16.87
N LYS A 321 -6.25 7.01 17.14
CA LYS A 321 -6.73 8.01 16.19
C LYS A 321 -6.04 7.84 14.83
N GLY A 322 -6.80 7.41 13.81
CA GLY A 322 -6.36 7.38 12.41
C GLY A 322 -5.42 6.24 11.98
N SER A 323 -5.09 5.27 12.85
CA SER A 323 -4.12 4.19 12.55
C SER A 323 -4.71 2.78 12.77
N ALA A 324 -6.03 2.62 12.65
CA ALA A 324 -6.72 1.39 13.01
C ALA A 324 -6.31 0.14 12.19
N ASN A 325 -5.64 0.32 11.04
CA ASN A 325 -5.31 -0.78 10.12
C ASN A 325 -3.82 -1.09 9.99
N ILE A 326 -2.94 -0.41 10.72
CA ILE A 326 -1.49 -0.53 10.55
C ILE A 326 -0.92 -1.56 11.54
N SER A 327 -0.22 -2.56 11.03
CA SER A 327 0.51 -3.53 11.83
C SER A 327 1.80 -2.92 12.39
N SER A 328 2.10 -3.20 13.66
CA SER A 328 3.34 -2.76 14.32
C SER A 328 4.29 -3.94 14.49
N VAL A 329 5.59 -3.65 14.55
CA VAL A 329 6.65 -4.64 14.88
C VAL A 329 6.42 -5.28 16.25
N ASP A 330 5.79 -4.57 17.19
CA ASP A 330 5.51 -5.08 18.54
C ASP A 330 4.32 -6.06 18.60
N ASN A 331 3.53 -6.13 17.52
CA ASN A 331 2.38 -7.02 17.48
C ASN A 331 2.83 -8.48 17.33
N ALA A 332 1.94 -9.41 17.68
CA ALA A 332 2.20 -10.83 17.48
C ALA A 332 2.33 -11.15 15.99
N ILE A 333 3.38 -11.87 15.62
CA ILE A 333 3.56 -12.43 14.28
C ILE A 333 2.82 -13.77 14.20
N LEU A 334 2.09 -13.98 13.11
CA LEU A 334 1.37 -15.20 12.77
C LEU A 334 2.04 -15.80 11.54
N ILE A 335 2.36 -17.08 11.61
CA ILE A 335 3.11 -17.80 10.57
C ILE A 335 2.37 -19.08 10.20
N GLY A 336 2.28 -19.31 8.90
CA GLY A 336 1.80 -20.53 8.29
C GLY A 336 2.90 -21.18 7.48
N LEU A 337 3.14 -22.46 7.74
CA LEU A 337 4.16 -23.24 7.07
C LEU A 337 3.58 -24.10 5.95
N GLU A 338 4.47 -24.51 5.03
CA GLU A 338 4.16 -25.49 3.98
C GLU A 338 3.71 -26.84 4.57
N SER A 339 4.13 -27.18 5.80
CA SER A 339 3.69 -28.39 6.50
C SER A 339 2.24 -28.36 6.97
N GLY A 340 1.55 -27.22 6.86
CA GLY A 340 0.22 -27.00 7.43
C GLY A 340 0.22 -26.54 8.89
N ASP A 341 1.41 -26.37 9.49
CA ASP A 341 1.53 -25.90 10.87
C ASP A 341 1.28 -24.40 10.97
N VAL A 342 0.36 -24.00 11.86
CA VAL A 342 0.08 -22.59 12.21
C VAL A 342 0.79 -22.25 13.52
N GLY A 343 1.62 -21.22 13.52
CA GLY A 343 2.36 -20.74 14.68
C GLY A 343 2.12 -19.26 14.93
N ARG A 344 2.23 -18.86 16.20
CA ARG A 344 2.21 -17.45 16.62
C ARG A 344 3.41 -17.14 17.51
N GLY A 345 3.97 -15.95 17.38
CA GLY A 345 5.12 -15.54 18.18
C GLY A 345 5.28 -14.04 18.25
N ARG A 346 6.50 -13.61 18.59
CA ARG A 346 6.90 -12.20 18.59
C ARG A 346 8.35 -12.10 18.13
N THR A 347 8.64 -11.11 17.31
CA THR A 347 9.99 -10.84 16.79
C THR A 347 10.89 -10.12 17.80
N GLY A 348 10.30 -9.59 18.89
CA GLY A 348 11.04 -8.86 19.92
C GLY A 348 11.36 -7.42 19.49
N TYR A 349 12.26 -6.77 20.24
CA TYR A 349 12.68 -5.40 19.93
C TYR A 349 13.59 -5.38 18.70
N LEU A 350 13.25 -4.55 17.73
CA LEU A 350 14.04 -4.34 16.52
C LEU A 350 14.88 -3.08 16.65
N ASP A 351 16.21 -3.23 16.72
CA ASP A 351 17.11 -2.08 16.68
C ASP A 351 17.22 -1.56 15.24
N THR A 352 16.58 -0.43 14.99
CA THR A 352 16.61 0.22 13.67
C THR A 352 17.77 1.22 13.56
N GLU A 353 18.40 1.58 14.68
CA GLU A 353 19.57 2.46 14.73
C GLU A 353 20.84 1.63 14.50
N MET A 354 21.16 1.34 13.24
CA MET A 354 22.33 0.54 12.86
C MET A 354 23.67 1.26 13.12
N LYS A 355 24.06 1.37 14.39
CA LYS A 355 25.36 1.93 14.84
C LYS A 355 26.52 0.93 14.74
N THR A 356 26.27 -0.31 14.32
CA THR A 356 27.26 -1.40 14.39
C THR A 356 27.46 -2.07 13.04
N GLU A 357 28.71 -2.17 12.58
CA GLU A 357 29.08 -2.77 11.29
C GLU A 357 29.02 -4.32 11.27
N LYS A 358 28.60 -4.96 12.37
CA LYS A 358 28.60 -6.42 12.50
C LYS A 358 27.53 -7.08 11.62
N ALA A 359 27.85 -8.26 11.07
CA ALA A 359 26.91 -9.12 10.35
C ALA A 359 25.72 -9.50 11.27
N VAL A 360 24.52 -9.57 10.69
CA VAL A 360 23.30 -9.86 11.46
C VAL A 360 23.12 -11.37 11.55
N SER A 361 23.35 -11.92 12.75
CA SER A 361 23.15 -13.36 12.98
C SER A 361 21.65 -13.69 13.02
N ALA A 362 21.26 -14.76 12.33
CA ALA A 362 19.90 -15.26 12.36
C ALA A 362 19.52 -15.78 13.76
N VAL A 363 18.38 -15.34 14.29
CA VAL A 363 17.86 -15.74 15.61
C VAL A 363 16.64 -16.65 15.45
N PRO A 364 16.57 -17.83 16.09
CA PRO A 364 15.37 -18.66 16.05
C PRO A 364 14.13 -17.91 16.56
N LEU A 365 13.04 -17.94 15.79
CA LEU A 365 11.76 -17.39 16.22
C LEU A 365 11.01 -18.44 17.04
N GLU A 366 10.78 -18.14 18.31
CA GLU A 366 9.98 -18.99 19.19
C GLU A 366 8.49 -18.83 18.87
N LEU A 367 7.85 -19.93 18.48
CA LEU A 367 6.44 -19.98 18.07
C LEU A 367 5.64 -20.90 19.01
N ASP A 368 4.49 -20.40 19.46
CA ASP A 368 3.43 -21.20 20.06
C ASP A 368 2.54 -21.76 18.95
N TRP A 369 2.32 -23.06 18.99
CA TRP A 369 1.77 -23.83 17.88
C TRP A 369 0.30 -24.14 18.10
N LEU A 370 -0.51 -23.87 17.08
CA LEU A 370 -1.95 -24.12 17.06
C LEU A 370 -2.27 -25.40 16.28
N ASP A 371 -3.50 -25.88 16.39
CA ASP A 371 -3.97 -27.02 15.60
C ASP A 371 -4.12 -26.55 14.15
N GLY A 372 -3.19 -27.00 13.31
CA GLY A 372 -3.04 -26.52 11.94
C GLY A 372 -3.86 -27.29 10.91
N HIS A 373 -3.59 -26.99 9.65
CA HIS A 373 -4.24 -27.59 8.49
C HIS A 373 -3.64 -28.97 8.13
N ARG A 374 -4.31 -29.68 7.22
CA ARG A 374 -3.81 -30.95 6.67
C ARG A 374 -2.94 -30.76 5.42
N GLY A 375 -2.90 -29.56 4.88
CA GLY A 375 -2.07 -29.20 3.73
C GLY A 375 -1.39 -27.84 3.94
N PRO A 376 -0.58 -27.40 2.95
CA PRO A 376 0.11 -26.11 3.00
C PRO A 376 -0.85 -24.97 3.29
N ILE A 377 -0.44 -24.07 4.18
CA ILE A 377 -1.18 -22.84 4.45
C ILE A 377 -0.89 -21.88 3.30
N GLN A 378 -1.92 -21.33 2.68
CA GLN A 378 -1.81 -20.48 1.50
C GLN A 378 -1.90 -18.99 1.87
N SER A 379 -2.70 -18.65 2.89
CA SER A 379 -2.83 -17.26 3.35
C SER A 379 -3.24 -17.20 4.82
N ILE A 380 -2.85 -16.10 5.47
CA ILE A 380 -3.23 -15.73 6.84
C ILE A 380 -3.64 -14.27 6.84
N SER A 381 -4.81 -13.97 7.42
CA SER A 381 -5.28 -12.60 7.59
C SER A 381 -5.73 -12.36 9.03
N ALA A 382 -5.13 -11.35 9.67
CA ALA A 382 -5.55 -10.89 10.99
C ALA A 382 -6.73 -9.92 10.89
N SER A 383 -7.67 -10.00 11.83
CA SER A 383 -8.80 -9.08 11.89
C SER A 383 -8.32 -7.64 12.16
N PRO A 384 -8.78 -6.65 11.37
CA PRO A 384 -8.51 -5.24 11.63
C PRO A 384 -9.18 -4.70 12.90
N PHE A 385 -10.21 -5.39 13.38
CA PHE A 385 -11.03 -4.93 14.49
C PHE A 385 -10.69 -5.63 15.79
N PHE A 386 -10.44 -6.94 15.74
CA PHE A 386 -10.18 -7.77 16.91
C PHE A 386 -8.74 -8.31 16.86
N ARG A 387 -7.88 -7.80 17.75
CA ARG A 387 -6.46 -8.21 17.86
C ARG A 387 -6.27 -9.73 17.95
N HIS A 388 -7.25 -10.39 18.55
CA HIS A 388 -7.21 -11.78 18.94
C HIS A 388 -7.85 -12.72 17.90
N LEU A 389 -8.33 -12.19 16.76
CA LEU A 389 -9.03 -12.95 15.73
C LEU A 389 -8.21 -12.96 14.43
N PHE A 390 -8.04 -14.13 13.84
CA PHE A 390 -7.43 -14.26 12.52
C PHE A 390 -7.96 -15.50 11.78
N VAL A 391 -7.79 -15.51 10.46
CA VAL A 391 -8.21 -16.59 9.57
C VAL A 391 -6.99 -17.11 8.83
N THR A 392 -6.97 -18.42 8.60
CA THR A 392 -6.01 -19.08 7.72
C THR A 392 -6.77 -19.84 6.63
N CYS A 393 -6.18 -19.99 5.45
CA CYS A 393 -6.71 -20.89 4.42
C CYS A 393 -5.63 -21.81 3.88
N SER A 394 -6.04 -22.96 3.36
CA SER A 394 -5.13 -24.00 2.93
C SER A 394 -5.56 -24.65 1.63
N SER A 395 -4.59 -25.30 0.99
CA SER A 395 -4.82 -26.25 -0.09
C SER A 395 -5.65 -27.47 0.33
N ASP A 396 -5.94 -27.70 1.61
CA ASP A 396 -6.91 -28.71 2.04
C ASP A 396 -8.38 -28.33 1.77
N GLY A 397 -8.62 -27.12 1.26
CA GLY A 397 -9.93 -26.60 0.88
C GLY A 397 -10.76 -26.03 2.02
N SER A 398 -10.14 -25.83 3.19
CA SER A 398 -10.78 -25.24 4.36
C SER A 398 -10.14 -23.93 4.78
N ALA A 399 -10.93 -23.04 5.36
CA ALA A 399 -10.45 -21.87 6.07
C ALA A 399 -10.72 -22.05 7.57
N HIS A 400 -9.71 -21.83 8.41
CA HIS A 400 -9.81 -21.98 9.85
C HIS A 400 -9.82 -20.60 10.52
N LEU A 401 -10.80 -20.38 11.39
CA LEU A 401 -10.92 -19.15 12.16
C LEU A 401 -10.40 -19.40 13.56
N TYR A 402 -9.40 -18.63 14.00
CA TYR A 402 -8.77 -18.80 15.29
C TYR A 402 -9.03 -17.62 16.20
N THR A 403 -9.10 -17.90 17.49
CA THR A 403 -8.91 -16.90 18.54
C THR A 403 -7.65 -17.20 19.32
N ASP A 404 -6.98 -16.17 19.83
CA ASP A 404 -5.71 -16.34 20.55
C ASP A 404 -5.84 -17.01 21.94
N MET A 405 -7.04 -17.35 22.36
CA MET A 405 -7.26 -18.01 23.65
C MET A 405 -7.25 -19.54 23.53
N GLU A 406 -7.35 -20.09 22.32
CA GLU A 406 -7.51 -21.51 22.07
C GLU A 406 -6.51 -22.02 21.03
N ARG A 407 -6.17 -23.31 21.11
CA ARG A 407 -5.30 -23.97 20.14
C ARG A 407 -6.07 -24.49 18.92
N SER A 408 -7.30 -24.95 19.16
CA SER A 408 -8.22 -25.37 18.13
C SER A 408 -8.86 -24.17 17.42
N PRO A 409 -9.17 -24.28 16.12
CA PRO A 409 -9.97 -23.27 15.45
C PRO A 409 -11.37 -23.17 16.07
N VAL A 410 -11.88 -21.95 16.18
CA VAL A 410 -13.25 -21.66 16.63
C VAL A 410 -14.27 -22.07 15.57
N ALA A 411 -13.91 -21.96 14.30
CA ALA A 411 -14.75 -22.36 13.19
C ALA A 411 -13.92 -22.84 12.00
N ILE A 412 -14.49 -23.76 11.23
CA ILE A 412 -13.93 -24.25 9.98
C ILE A 412 -14.95 -23.95 8.87
N LEU A 413 -14.54 -23.14 7.90
CA LEU A 413 -15.35 -22.75 6.75
C LEU A 413 -14.94 -23.59 5.54
N GLU A 414 -15.92 -24.21 4.88
CA GLU A 414 -15.72 -24.99 3.65
C GLU A 414 -16.65 -24.41 2.56
N PRO A 415 -16.14 -23.53 1.66
CA PRO A 415 -16.97 -22.81 0.69
C PRO A 415 -17.74 -23.69 -0.29
N SER A 416 -17.18 -24.84 -0.65
CA SER A 416 -17.87 -25.86 -1.44
C SER A 416 -18.08 -27.10 -0.60
N SER A 417 -19.35 -27.47 -0.38
CA SER A 417 -19.73 -28.69 0.34
C SER A 417 -19.56 -29.96 -0.49
N GLU A 418 -19.46 -29.84 -1.82
CA GLU A 418 -19.41 -30.98 -2.74
C GLU A 418 -17.96 -31.37 -3.09
N THR A 419 -17.08 -30.37 -3.21
CA THR A 419 -15.70 -30.54 -3.66
C THR A 419 -14.76 -29.66 -2.85
N LYS A 420 -13.80 -30.27 -2.15
CA LYS A 420 -12.73 -29.54 -1.45
C LYS A 420 -11.73 -28.99 -2.46
N HIS A 421 -12.06 -27.85 -3.06
CA HIS A 421 -11.14 -27.11 -3.93
C HIS A 421 -10.12 -26.35 -3.10
N PHE A 422 -8.88 -26.24 -3.60
CA PHE A 422 -7.83 -25.51 -2.91
C PHE A 422 -8.25 -24.05 -2.73
N LEU A 423 -8.07 -23.53 -1.51
CA LEU A 423 -8.18 -22.11 -1.23
C LEU A 423 -6.80 -21.49 -1.37
N TYR A 424 -6.71 -20.36 -2.06
CA TYR A 424 -5.43 -19.69 -2.33
C TYR A 424 -5.24 -18.41 -1.53
N ASP A 425 -6.33 -17.69 -1.22
CA ASP A 425 -6.25 -16.48 -0.42
C ASP A 425 -7.51 -16.26 0.42
N ALA A 426 -7.31 -15.60 1.56
CA ALA A 426 -8.33 -15.33 2.56
C ALA A 426 -8.05 -13.98 3.25
N GLN A 427 -9.02 -13.07 3.23
CA GLN A 427 -8.85 -11.75 3.82
C GLN A 427 -10.09 -11.30 4.60
N PHE A 428 -9.87 -10.67 5.77
CA PHE A 428 -10.91 -9.90 6.45
C PHE A 428 -11.23 -8.61 5.71
N SER A 429 -12.51 -8.23 5.73
CA SER A 429 -12.92 -6.89 5.31
C SER A 429 -12.29 -5.84 6.24
N PRO A 430 -11.69 -4.77 5.68
CA PRO A 430 -11.18 -3.65 6.47
C PRO A 430 -12.29 -2.73 7.03
N PHE A 431 -13.55 -2.93 6.63
CA PHE A 431 -14.67 -2.06 7.01
C PHE A 431 -15.76 -2.75 7.84
N ARG A 432 -15.82 -4.09 7.79
CA ARG A 432 -16.82 -4.87 8.53
C ARG A 432 -16.21 -6.11 9.20
N PRO A 433 -16.32 -6.27 10.53
CA PRO A 433 -15.55 -7.27 11.27
C PRO A 433 -15.94 -8.73 11.01
N CYS A 434 -17.21 -8.99 10.67
CA CYS A 434 -17.72 -10.35 10.44
C CYS A 434 -17.68 -10.77 8.96
N VAL A 435 -17.08 -9.95 8.09
CA VAL A 435 -17.00 -10.23 6.66
C VAL A 435 -15.62 -10.77 6.28
N LEU A 436 -15.64 -11.90 5.58
CA LEU A 436 -14.46 -12.57 5.05
C LEU A 436 -14.63 -12.80 3.55
N ALA A 437 -13.54 -12.68 2.81
CA ALA A 437 -13.47 -13.07 1.41
C ALA A 437 -12.47 -14.22 1.23
N LEU A 438 -12.83 -15.21 0.41
CA LEU A 438 -12.02 -16.38 0.09
C LEU A 438 -12.00 -16.58 -1.43
N VAL A 439 -10.85 -16.96 -1.97
CA VAL A 439 -10.72 -17.35 -3.39
C VAL A 439 -10.27 -18.79 -3.53
N SER A 440 -10.78 -19.45 -4.55
CA SER A 440 -10.59 -20.88 -4.75
C SER A 440 -10.05 -21.22 -6.14
N ARG A 441 -9.47 -22.42 -6.23
CA ARG A 441 -9.01 -23.00 -7.50
C ARG A 441 -10.12 -23.14 -8.54
N SER A 442 -11.37 -23.26 -8.12
CA SER A 442 -12.53 -23.39 -9.01
C SER A 442 -12.99 -22.07 -9.63
N SER A 443 -12.17 -21.03 -9.60
CA SER A 443 -12.44 -19.70 -10.18
C SER A 443 -13.39 -18.83 -9.37
N PHE A 444 -13.83 -19.25 -8.18
CA PHE A 444 -14.83 -18.52 -7.41
C PHE A 444 -14.22 -17.60 -6.36
N LEU A 445 -14.83 -16.42 -6.23
CA LEU A 445 -14.75 -15.53 -5.07
C LEU A 445 -15.96 -15.80 -4.18
N HIS A 446 -15.70 -16.14 -2.92
CA HIS A 446 -16.71 -16.40 -1.90
C HIS A 446 -16.67 -15.29 -0.83
N LEU A 447 -17.79 -14.60 -0.62
CA LEU A 447 -17.94 -13.65 0.48
C LEU A 447 -18.80 -14.26 1.58
N TYR A 448 -18.26 -14.28 2.79
CA TYR A 448 -18.94 -14.72 4.00
C TYR A 448 -19.37 -13.49 4.81
N ASP A 449 -20.62 -13.48 5.24
CA ASP A 449 -21.11 -12.66 6.35
C ASP A 449 -21.42 -13.61 7.50
N LEU A 450 -20.50 -13.70 8.46
CA LEU A 450 -20.57 -14.68 9.55
C LEU A 450 -21.77 -14.43 10.49
N GLN A 451 -22.36 -13.22 10.47
CA GLN A 451 -23.60 -12.96 11.21
C GLN A 451 -24.83 -13.58 10.53
N LYS A 452 -24.79 -13.76 9.21
CA LYS A 452 -25.90 -14.34 8.43
C LYS A 452 -25.78 -15.85 8.28
N SER A 453 -24.58 -16.34 7.97
CA SER A 453 -24.32 -17.76 7.81
C SER A 453 -22.88 -18.10 8.15
N GLN A 454 -22.73 -19.16 8.94
CA GLN A 454 -21.44 -19.71 9.35
C GLN A 454 -20.98 -20.87 8.47
N SER A 455 -21.90 -21.48 7.72
CA SER A 455 -21.59 -22.67 6.91
C SER A 455 -21.44 -22.35 5.43
N LYS A 456 -22.26 -21.42 4.91
CA LYS A 456 -22.30 -21.11 3.48
C LYS A 456 -21.90 -19.66 3.22
N PRO A 457 -21.20 -19.39 2.11
CA PRO A 457 -20.93 -18.02 1.70
C PRO A 457 -22.24 -17.30 1.39
N SER A 458 -22.31 -16.01 1.74
CA SER A 458 -23.43 -15.14 1.43
C SER A 458 -23.46 -14.77 -0.06
N TYR A 459 -22.30 -14.65 -0.68
CA TYR A 459 -22.15 -14.45 -2.12
C TYR A 459 -21.09 -15.39 -2.68
N SER A 460 -21.30 -15.91 -3.88
CA SER A 460 -20.31 -16.68 -4.62
C SER A 460 -20.42 -16.33 -6.10
N VAL A 461 -19.34 -15.82 -6.68
CA VAL A 461 -19.28 -15.34 -8.06
C VAL A 461 -18.04 -15.88 -8.75
N GLU A 462 -18.15 -16.17 -10.05
CA GLU A 462 -16.99 -16.51 -10.87
C GLU A 462 -16.09 -15.28 -11.04
N ALA A 463 -14.88 -15.36 -10.50
CA ALA A 463 -13.90 -14.30 -10.46
C ALA A 463 -12.72 -14.47 -11.43
N GLY A 464 -12.43 -15.68 -11.90
CA GLY A 464 -11.42 -15.87 -12.94
C GLY A 464 -11.97 -15.70 -14.35
N VAL A 465 -11.10 -15.32 -15.28
CA VAL A 465 -11.47 -15.14 -16.69
C VAL A 465 -11.51 -16.48 -17.41
N GLY A 466 -12.72 -16.92 -17.78
CA GLY A 466 -12.93 -18.19 -18.49
C GLY A 466 -12.61 -19.40 -17.62
N GLY A 467 -13.07 -19.40 -16.36
CA GLY A 467 -12.85 -20.48 -15.41
C GLY A 467 -11.43 -20.61 -14.86
N ALA A 468 -10.56 -19.62 -15.07
CA ALA A 468 -9.20 -19.63 -14.54
C ALA A 468 -9.18 -19.64 -13.00
N SER A 469 -8.25 -20.36 -12.39
CA SER A 469 -8.12 -20.35 -10.92
C SER A 469 -7.73 -18.97 -10.42
N VAL A 470 -8.34 -18.55 -9.31
CA VAL A 470 -8.07 -17.26 -8.68
C VAL A 470 -7.12 -17.50 -7.51
N VAL A 471 -6.02 -16.74 -7.46
CA VAL A 471 -4.90 -16.99 -6.55
C VAL A 471 -4.57 -15.85 -5.61
N SER A 472 -5.04 -14.65 -5.90
CA SER A 472 -4.78 -13.48 -5.06
C SER A 472 -6.06 -12.67 -4.83
N LEU A 473 -6.15 -12.05 -3.67
CA LEU A 473 -7.29 -11.28 -3.20
C LEU A 473 -6.79 -10.01 -2.49
N SER A 474 -7.44 -8.88 -2.73
CA SER A 474 -7.05 -7.62 -2.06
C SER A 474 -8.23 -6.66 -1.91
N PHE A 475 -8.68 -6.43 -0.67
CA PHE A 475 -9.60 -5.35 -0.34
C PHE A 475 -8.92 -3.98 -0.51
N ASN A 476 -9.66 -3.01 -1.03
CA ASN A 476 -9.19 -1.63 -1.04
C ASN A 476 -9.34 -1.02 0.37
N GLU A 477 -8.24 -0.76 1.06
CA GLU A 477 -8.29 -0.26 2.45
C GLU A 477 -8.82 1.18 2.58
N ALA A 478 -8.83 1.97 1.51
CA ALA A 478 -9.32 3.34 1.52
C ALA A 478 -10.78 3.47 1.02
N SER A 479 -11.24 2.55 0.16
CA SER A 479 -12.58 2.58 -0.43
C SER A 479 -13.34 1.26 -0.16
N PRO A 480 -14.40 1.27 0.67
CA PRO A 480 -15.15 0.06 1.03
C PRO A 480 -15.87 -0.62 -0.13
N GLU A 481 -16.02 0.07 -1.26
CA GLU A 481 -16.75 -0.43 -2.42
C GLU A 481 -15.97 -1.46 -3.23
N TYR A 482 -14.63 -1.48 -3.15
CA TYR A 482 -13.81 -2.21 -4.13
C TYR A 482 -13.01 -3.36 -3.53
N LEU A 483 -13.01 -4.47 -4.25
CA LEU A 483 -12.22 -5.67 -3.99
C LEU A 483 -11.58 -6.13 -5.30
N ALA A 484 -10.32 -6.54 -5.29
CA ALA A 484 -9.66 -7.07 -6.48
C ALA A 484 -9.26 -8.53 -6.30
N THR A 485 -9.27 -9.29 -7.40
CA THR A 485 -8.80 -10.67 -7.46
C THR A 485 -7.91 -10.90 -8.67
N GLY A 486 -6.78 -11.61 -8.50
CA GLY A 486 -5.89 -12.00 -9.60
C GLY A 486 -6.01 -13.48 -9.94
N ASP A 487 -5.97 -13.81 -11.23
CA ASP A 487 -6.10 -15.17 -11.74
C ASP A 487 -4.84 -15.72 -12.45
N LEU A 488 -4.87 -17.01 -12.74
CA LEU A 488 -3.81 -17.72 -13.47
C LEU A 488 -3.75 -17.42 -14.97
N ARG A 489 -4.57 -16.51 -15.50
CA ARG A 489 -4.44 -16.01 -16.88
C ARG A 489 -3.82 -14.62 -16.95
N GLY A 490 -3.35 -14.10 -15.81
CA GLY A 490 -2.76 -12.76 -15.73
C GLY A 490 -3.80 -11.66 -15.76
N CYS A 491 -5.07 -11.97 -15.51
CA CYS A 491 -6.14 -11.00 -15.42
C CYS A 491 -6.43 -10.65 -13.95
N VAL A 492 -6.77 -9.39 -13.72
CA VAL A 492 -7.23 -8.89 -12.41
C VAL A 492 -8.63 -8.34 -12.55
N ARG A 493 -9.58 -8.95 -11.84
CA ARG A 493 -10.96 -8.44 -11.78
C ARG A 493 -11.13 -7.55 -10.56
N VAL A 494 -11.70 -6.38 -10.77
CA VAL A 494 -12.14 -5.47 -9.70
C VAL A 494 -13.65 -5.60 -9.56
N PHE A 495 -14.10 -5.90 -8.35
CA PHE A 495 -15.50 -6.06 -7.98
C PHE A 495 -15.98 -4.86 -7.19
N ARG A 496 -17.23 -4.46 -7.44
CA ARG A 496 -17.99 -3.59 -6.56
C ARG A 496 -18.81 -4.42 -5.59
N LEU A 497 -18.57 -4.19 -4.30
CA LEU A 497 -19.20 -4.93 -3.22
C LEU A 497 -20.66 -4.47 -2.99
N PRO A 498 -21.53 -5.39 -2.51
CA PRO A 498 -22.86 -5.02 -2.02
C PRO A 498 -22.77 -4.10 -0.80
N THR A 499 -23.70 -3.14 -0.67
CA THR A 499 -23.73 -2.17 0.44
C THR A 499 -23.80 -2.83 1.81
N GLU A 500 -24.43 -4.00 1.91
CA GLU A 500 -24.58 -4.75 3.17
C GLU A 500 -23.25 -5.25 3.75
N VAL A 501 -22.24 -5.52 2.90
CA VAL A 501 -20.93 -6.01 3.36
C VAL A 501 -19.92 -4.88 3.59
N MET A 502 -20.30 -3.63 3.26
CA MET A 502 -19.43 -2.46 3.33
C MET A 502 -19.46 -1.75 4.69
N GLN A 503 -20.56 -1.84 5.44
CA GLN A 503 -20.75 -1.05 6.66
C GLN A 503 -20.98 -1.93 7.88
N ALA A 504 -20.25 -1.66 8.96
CA ALA A 504 -20.45 -2.34 10.23
C ALA A 504 -21.84 -2.03 10.83
N THR A 505 -22.53 -3.09 11.26
CA THR A 505 -23.82 -3.03 11.96
C THR A 505 -23.67 -2.42 13.36
N GLU A 506 -24.77 -2.00 13.98
CA GLU A 506 -24.72 -1.45 15.34
C GLU A 506 -24.23 -2.49 16.37
N GLN A 507 -24.63 -3.76 16.19
CA GLN A 507 -24.15 -4.88 17.01
C GLN A 507 -22.63 -5.06 16.87
N GLU A 508 -22.11 -4.99 15.64
CA GLU A 508 -20.68 -5.03 15.34
C GLU A 508 -19.92 -3.88 16.02
N ARG A 509 -20.45 -2.66 15.92
CA ARG A 509 -19.86 -1.49 16.60
C ARG A 509 -19.90 -1.62 18.12
N ALA A 510 -20.98 -2.16 18.68
CA ALA A 510 -21.13 -2.36 20.12
C ALA A 510 -20.09 -3.37 20.65
N ALA A 511 -19.86 -4.47 19.94
CA ALA A 511 -18.86 -5.45 20.33
C ALA A 511 -17.42 -4.95 20.17
N ILE A 512 -17.12 -4.17 19.13
CA ILE A 512 -15.80 -3.52 19.00
C ILE A 512 -15.55 -2.63 20.22
N ARG A 513 -16.53 -1.84 20.64
CA ARG A 513 -16.43 -1.02 21.86
C ARG A 513 -16.26 -1.91 23.10
N ALA A 514 -17.02 -2.99 23.21
CA ALA A 514 -16.93 -3.91 24.35
C ALA A 514 -15.54 -4.58 24.45
N ASP A 515 -14.95 -5.03 23.33
CA ASP A 515 -13.59 -5.59 23.29
C ASP A 515 -12.53 -4.56 23.70
N GLN A 516 -12.69 -3.30 23.26
CA GLN A 516 -11.83 -2.20 23.69
C GLN A 516 -11.90 -1.95 25.21
N HIS A 517 -13.08 -2.05 25.81
CA HIS A 517 -13.26 -1.93 27.26
C HIS A 517 -12.68 -3.14 28.02
N ALA A 518 -12.94 -4.36 27.53
CA ALA A 518 -12.41 -5.60 28.11
C ALA A 518 -10.88 -5.70 28.00
N ALA A 519 -10.22 -4.90 27.15
CA ALA A 519 -8.76 -4.77 27.16
C ALA A 519 -8.19 -4.32 28.52
N LYS A 520 -9.00 -3.66 29.36
CA LYS A 520 -8.61 -3.19 30.70
C LYS A 520 -8.94 -4.18 31.83
N GLU A 521 -9.89 -5.10 31.64
CA GLU A 521 -10.30 -6.09 32.64
C GLU A 521 -9.93 -7.52 32.18
N LYS A 522 -8.99 -8.17 32.88
CA LYS A 522 -8.51 -9.52 32.54
C LYS A 522 -9.60 -10.57 32.84
N GLY A 523 -10.53 -10.82 31.92
CA GLY A 523 -11.47 -11.96 32.09
C GLY A 523 -12.51 -12.22 31.00
N THR A 524 -12.93 -11.23 30.19
CA THR A 524 -14.19 -11.29 29.42
C THR A 524 -14.05 -11.22 27.88
N LYS A 525 -12.84 -11.40 27.32
CA LYS A 525 -12.59 -11.13 25.89
C LYS A 525 -13.12 -12.16 24.90
N SER A 526 -13.11 -13.46 25.27
CA SER A 526 -13.42 -14.56 24.34
C SER A 526 -14.92 -14.66 24.00
N THR A 527 -15.79 -14.32 24.95
CA THR A 527 -17.25 -14.41 24.77
C THR A 527 -17.72 -13.45 23.70
N THR A 528 -17.25 -12.20 23.72
CA THR A 528 -17.69 -11.15 22.79
C THR A 528 -17.45 -11.52 21.32
N ILE A 529 -16.30 -12.10 20.99
CA ILE A 529 -15.98 -12.50 19.61
C ILE A 529 -16.86 -13.67 19.17
N ARG A 530 -17.09 -14.67 20.04
CA ARG A 530 -17.96 -15.80 19.72
C ARG A 530 -19.41 -15.38 19.56
N ASP A 531 -19.90 -14.56 20.48
CA ASP A 531 -21.27 -14.06 20.50
C ASP A 531 -21.56 -13.28 19.21
N ILE A 532 -20.61 -12.47 18.75
CA ILE A 532 -20.83 -11.65 17.54
C ILE A 532 -20.81 -12.45 16.24
N LEU A 533 -19.97 -13.49 16.20
CA LEU A 533 -19.87 -14.39 15.07
C LEU A 533 -20.97 -15.45 15.09
N GLY A 534 -21.74 -15.52 16.18
CA GLY A 534 -22.85 -16.44 16.40
C GLY A 534 -22.42 -17.89 16.65
N PHE A 535 -21.13 -18.15 16.91
CA PHE A 535 -20.65 -19.51 17.18
C PHE A 535 -21.02 -19.89 18.62
N THR A 536 -22.02 -20.76 18.78
CA THR A 536 -22.41 -21.29 20.10
C THR A 536 -21.39 -22.30 20.60
N LEU A 537 -21.17 -22.34 21.93
CA LEU A 537 -20.28 -23.28 22.64
C LEU A 537 -20.57 -24.76 22.37
#